data_AF-A0A1Q7YBG2-F1
#
_entry.id   AF-A0A1Q7YBG2-F1
#
_cell.length_a   1.000
_cell.length_b   1.000
_cell.length_c   1.000
_cell.angle_alpha   90.00
_cell.angle_beta   90.00
_cell.angle_gamma   90.00
#
_symmetry.space_group_name_H-M   'P 1'
#
loop_
_entity.id
_entity.type
_entity.pdbx_description
1 polymer ?
#
loop_
_entity_poly.entity_id
_entity_poly.type
_entity_poly.pdbx_seq_one_letter_code
_entity_poly.pdbx_strand_id
1 'polypeptide(L)'
;MSITVIDPFSVAADAAMPFLARALNPVEVQHQFACHLSRLTGGKDTVALRTIRVTRYKPGRRCLIEYEVEVKRPGDSSTSITIVGKGRAKGLDQASYELLESLWNAGFGADSEDGISVPEPLGVIPELQMWFQRKVPGLAATQLLAAADGVALARRIAEAVYKLQQAGIPPYRRHTMADELRILHECLPLVAQMKPQWANRLDRVLAACDRLGAATPAPQCKGIHRDFYADQVIVDGARLYLVDFDLYCEGDPGLD
;
A
#
# COMPACT_ATOMS: atom_id res chain seq x y z
N MET A 1 1.90 -6.30 -32.02
CA MET A 1 3.08 -5.97 -31.17
C MET A 1 3.17 -7.06 -30.11
N SER A 2 4.35 -7.61 -29.88
CA SER A 2 4.53 -8.65 -28.84
C SER A 2 4.51 -7.99 -27.47
N ILE A 3 3.72 -8.52 -26.54
CA ILE A 3 3.64 -8.05 -25.15
C ILE A 3 4.69 -8.83 -24.35
N THR A 4 5.57 -8.13 -23.64
CA THR A 4 6.64 -8.77 -22.85
C THR A 4 6.10 -9.19 -21.49
N VAL A 5 6.34 -10.43 -21.07
CA VAL A 5 5.97 -10.94 -19.75
C VAL A 5 7.23 -11.32 -18.98
N ILE A 6 7.39 -10.78 -17.77
CA ILE A 6 8.57 -10.96 -16.92
C ILE A 6 8.09 -11.46 -15.56
N ASP A 7 8.22 -12.76 -15.35
CA ASP A 7 7.85 -13.45 -14.11
C ASP A 7 9.06 -14.18 -13.52
N PRO A 8 9.92 -13.49 -12.76
CA PRO A 8 11.11 -14.12 -12.17
C PRO A 8 10.78 -15.08 -11.02
N PHE A 9 9.51 -15.14 -10.58
CA PHE A 9 9.08 -15.95 -9.43
C PHE A 9 8.21 -17.15 -9.83
N SER A 10 7.89 -17.29 -11.12
CA SER A 10 6.99 -18.33 -11.64
C SER A 10 5.62 -18.34 -10.94
N VAL A 11 5.05 -17.16 -10.67
CA VAL A 11 3.83 -17.01 -9.84
C VAL A 11 2.59 -17.61 -10.48
N ALA A 12 2.58 -17.82 -11.80
CA ALA A 12 1.48 -18.49 -12.49
C ALA A 12 1.20 -19.93 -11.97
N ALA A 13 2.18 -20.56 -11.32
CA ALA A 13 2.06 -21.89 -10.74
C ALA A 13 1.58 -21.91 -9.28
N ASP A 14 1.28 -20.75 -8.67
CA ASP A 14 0.82 -20.69 -7.27
C ASP A 14 -0.60 -21.26 -7.13
N ALA A 15 -0.71 -22.44 -6.53
CA ALA A 15 -1.98 -23.12 -6.31
C ALA A 15 -2.95 -22.36 -5.38
N ALA A 16 -2.45 -21.50 -4.50
CA ALA A 16 -3.26 -20.67 -3.62
C ALA A 16 -3.68 -19.33 -4.27
N MET A 17 -3.11 -18.99 -5.43
CA MET A 17 -3.45 -17.79 -6.21
C MET A 17 -3.60 -18.11 -7.71
N PRO A 18 -4.55 -19.00 -8.09
CA PRO A 18 -4.69 -19.47 -9.46
C PRO A 18 -5.03 -18.36 -10.47
N PHE A 19 -5.58 -17.23 -10.00
CA PHE A 19 -5.86 -16.06 -10.82
C PHE A 19 -4.59 -15.43 -11.43
N LEU A 20 -3.41 -15.69 -10.88
CA LEU A 20 -2.15 -15.12 -11.38
C LEU A 20 -1.81 -15.59 -12.80
N ALA A 21 -2.22 -16.81 -13.18
CA ALA A 21 -2.08 -17.28 -14.56
C ALA A 21 -2.85 -16.39 -15.55
N ARG A 22 -4.04 -15.90 -15.17
CA ARG A 22 -4.83 -14.94 -15.95
C ARG A 22 -4.23 -13.54 -15.90
N ALA A 23 -3.76 -13.11 -14.73
CA ALA A 23 -3.13 -11.81 -14.52
C ALA A 23 -1.79 -11.63 -15.26
N LEU A 24 -1.19 -12.72 -15.73
CA LEU A 24 0.00 -12.75 -16.59
C LEU A 24 -0.30 -13.07 -18.06
N ASN A 25 -1.56 -13.36 -18.41
CA ASN A 25 -1.95 -13.61 -19.79
C ASN A 25 -2.17 -12.28 -20.52
N PRO A 26 -1.35 -11.94 -21.54
CA PRO A 26 -1.44 -10.64 -22.20
C PRO A 26 -2.78 -10.36 -22.88
N VAL A 27 -3.42 -11.39 -23.46
CA VAL A 27 -4.71 -11.23 -24.16
C VAL A 27 -5.82 -10.94 -23.16
N GLU A 28 -5.84 -11.69 -22.06
CA GLU A 28 -6.82 -11.51 -21.00
C GLU A 28 -6.66 -10.12 -20.35
N VAL A 29 -5.44 -9.76 -19.94
CA VAL A 29 -5.18 -8.47 -19.29
C VAL A 29 -5.54 -7.30 -20.20
N GLN A 30 -5.18 -7.36 -21.49
CA GLN A 30 -5.52 -6.34 -22.47
C GLN A 30 -7.05 -6.16 -22.61
N HIS A 31 -7.79 -7.27 -22.64
CA HIS A 31 -9.24 -7.25 -22.69
C HIS A 31 -9.84 -6.63 -21.41
N GLN A 32 -9.40 -7.11 -20.25
CA GLN A 32 -9.92 -6.64 -18.96
C GLN A 32 -9.61 -5.16 -18.72
N PHE A 33 -8.42 -4.67 -19.10
CA PHE A 33 -8.07 -3.26 -18.96
C PHE A 33 -8.96 -2.36 -19.82
N ALA A 34 -9.29 -2.79 -21.05
CA ALA A 34 -10.20 -2.06 -21.92
C ALA A 34 -11.63 -2.00 -21.36
N CYS A 35 -12.08 -3.05 -20.66
CA CYS A 35 -13.42 -3.13 -20.08
C CYS A 35 -13.56 -2.37 -18.75
N HIS A 36 -12.54 -2.39 -17.88
CA HIS A 36 -12.69 -1.99 -16.48
C HIS A 36 -11.99 -0.69 -16.09
N LEU A 37 -10.93 -0.27 -16.79
CA LEU A 37 -10.09 0.87 -16.36
C LEU A 37 -10.43 2.16 -17.11
N SER A 38 -11.67 2.62 -17.02
CA SER A 38 -12.16 3.84 -17.68
C SER A 38 -11.47 5.13 -17.21
N ARG A 39 -10.99 5.18 -15.95
CA ARG A 39 -10.20 6.30 -15.41
C ARG A 39 -8.90 6.53 -16.18
N LEU A 40 -8.31 5.47 -16.74
CA LEU A 40 -7.13 5.59 -17.58
C LEU A 40 -7.40 6.29 -18.90
N THR A 41 -8.63 6.19 -19.41
CA THR A 41 -8.94 6.50 -20.81
C THR A 41 -9.85 7.71 -21.00
N GLY A 42 -10.33 8.33 -19.92
CA GLY A 42 -11.35 9.38 -20.01
C GLY A 42 -12.58 8.97 -20.84
N GLY A 43 -12.82 7.66 -21.00
CA GLY A 43 -13.89 7.08 -21.81
C GLY A 43 -13.70 7.05 -23.33
N LYS A 44 -12.63 7.63 -23.92
CA LYS A 44 -12.40 7.66 -25.38
C LYS A 44 -11.02 7.17 -25.83
N ASP A 45 -10.14 6.86 -24.89
CA ASP A 45 -8.76 6.49 -25.22
C ASP A 45 -8.63 4.99 -25.45
N THR A 46 -7.66 4.62 -26.28
CA THR A 46 -7.27 3.21 -26.45
C THR A 46 -6.10 2.89 -25.53
N VAL A 47 -6.22 1.80 -24.78
CA VAL A 47 -5.15 1.25 -23.92
C VAL A 47 -4.45 0.14 -24.70
N ALA A 48 -3.14 0.22 -24.82
CA ALA A 48 -2.31 -0.84 -25.38
C ALA A 48 -1.32 -1.35 -24.34
N LEU A 49 -1.46 -2.61 -23.92
CA LEU A 49 -0.54 -3.28 -23.03
C LEU A 49 0.80 -3.51 -23.72
N ARG A 50 1.90 -3.22 -23.00
CA ARG A 50 3.28 -3.36 -23.48
C ARG A 50 4.07 -4.40 -22.71
N THR A 51 4.00 -4.31 -21.38
CA THR A 51 4.79 -5.15 -20.48
C THR A 51 3.94 -5.59 -19.30
N ILE A 52 4.11 -6.83 -18.88
CA ILE A 52 3.65 -7.37 -17.61
C ILE A 52 4.90 -7.80 -16.81
N ARG A 53 5.06 -7.31 -15.58
CA ARG A 53 6.22 -7.61 -14.74
C ARG A 53 5.81 -7.91 -13.31
N VAL A 54 6.15 -9.10 -12.82
CA VAL A 54 5.98 -9.42 -11.40
C VAL A 54 7.12 -8.77 -10.61
N THR A 55 6.77 -7.88 -9.67
CA THR A 55 7.77 -7.10 -8.92
C THR A 55 7.91 -7.54 -7.46
N ARG A 56 6.83 -8.01 -6.83
CA ARG A 56 6.88 -8.60 -5.49
C ARG A 56 5.98 -9.81 -5.41
N TYR A 57 6.47 -10.84 -4.74
CA TYR A 57 5.73 -12.07 -4.53
C TYR A 57 6.01 -12.64 -3.15
N LYS A 58 4.94 -12.99 -2.44
CA LYS A 58 5.00 -13.78 -1.22
C LYS A 58 4.17 -15.04 -1.48
N PRO A 59 4.81 -16.22 -1.61
CA PRO A 59 4.14 -17.47 -1.96
C PRO A 59 2.89 -17.73 -1.13
N GLY A 60 1.79 -18.06 -1.81
CA GLY A 60 0.49 -18.35 -1.23
C GLY A 60 -0.16 -17.21 -0.43
N ARG A 61 0.31 -15.96 -0.60
CA ARG A 61 -0.16 -14.83 0.21
C ARG A 61 -0.52 -13.60 -0.61
N ARG A 62 0.44 -13.03 -1.34
CA ARG A 62 0.23 -11.79 -2.10
C ARG A 62 1.21 -11.63 -3.25
N CYS A 63 0.78 -10.92 -4.28
CA CYS A 63 1.56 -10.62 -5.47
C CYS A 63 1.33 -9.16 -5.89
N LEU A 64 2.39 -8.48 -6.33
CA LEU A 64 2.32 -7.20 -7.01
C LEU A 64 2.86 -7.34 -8.43
N ILE A 65 2.06 -6.89 -9.39
CA ILE A 65 2.36 -6.94 -10.82
C ILE A 65 2.30 -5.53 -11.36
N GLU A 66 3.35 -5.12 -12.07
CA GLU A 66 3.40 -3.88 -12.82
C GLU A 66 3.00 -4.14 -14.28
N TYR A 67 2.14 -3.28 -14.80
CA TYR A 67 1.68 -3.30 -16.18
C TYR A 67 2.04 -1.97 -16.84
N GLU A 68 2.89 -2.01 -17.85
CA GLU A 68 3.18 -0.84 -18.68
C GLU A 68 2.15 -0.79 -19.80
N VAL A 69 1.44 0.32 -19.91
CA VAL A 69 0.44 0.54 -20.96
C VAL A 69 0.68 1.86 -21.66
N GLU A 70 0.41 1.89 -22.95
CA GLU A 70 0.28 3.13 -23.70
C GLU A 70 -1.19 3.52 -23.76
N VAL A 71 -1.48 4.76 -23.38
CA VAL A 71 -2.80 5.37 -23.53
C VAL A 71 -2.75 6.34 -24.70
N LYS A 72 -3.62 6.13 -25.68
CA LYS A 72 -3.76 7.00 -26.86
C LYS A 72 -5.08 7.75 -26.82
N ARG A 73 -4.97 9.08 -26.69
CA ARG A 73 -6.08 10.01 -26.86
C ARG A 73 -6.33 10.30 -28.34
N PRO A 74 -7.59 10.43 -28.79
CA PRO A 74 -7.88 10.88 -30.14
C PRO A 74 -7.25 12.25 -30.43
N GLY A 75 -6.28 12.30 -31.36
CA GLY A 75 -5.63 13.55 -31.78
C GLY A 75 -4.42 13.99 -30.94
N ASP A 76 -3.96 13.18 -29.98
CA ASP A 76 -2.80 13.48 -29.14
C ASP A 76 -1.71 12.40 -29.25
N SER A 77 -0.53 12.73 -28.74
CA SER A 77 0.57 11.78 -28.57
C SER A 77 0.25 10.71 -27.53
N SER A 78 0.69 9.46 -27.79
CA SER A 78 0.53 8.35 -26.85
C SER A 78 1.34 8.61 -25.58
N THR A 79 0.71 8.45 -24.41
CA THR A 79 1.41 8.55 -23.12
C THR A 79 1.62 7.15 -22.56
N SER A 80 2.85 6.83 -22.16
CA SER A 80 3.16 5.60 -21.43
C SER A 80 2.95 5.79 -19.94
N ILE A 81 2.28 4.84 -19.30
CA ILE A 81 2.03 4.83 -17.86
C ILE A 81 2.27 3.43 -17.30
N THR A 82 2.64 3.37 -16.03
CA THR A 82 2.76 2.11 -15.29
C THR A 82 1.63 1.99 -14.28
N ILE A 83 0.95 0.85 -14.32
CA ILE A 83 -0.13 0.46 -13.42
C ILE A 83 0.39 -0.61 -12.48
N VAL A 84 0.03 -0.55 -11.20
CA VAL A 84 0.33 -1.58 -10.21
C VAL A 84 -0.96 -2.32 -9.88
N GLY A 85 -1.00 -3.62 -10.18
CA GLY A 85 -2.03 -4.53 -9.73
C GLY A 85 -1.62 -5.24 -8.44
N LYS A 86 -2.53 -5.30 -7.47
CA LYS A 86 -2.33 -5.93 -6.16
C LYS A 86 -3.28 -7.12 -6.00
N GLY A 87 -2.71 -8.31 -5.84
CA GLY A 87 -3.46 -9.56 -5.66
C GLY A 87 -3.13 -10.23 -4.32
N ARG A 88 -4.12 -10.91 -3.72
CA ARG A 88 -3.96 -11.67 -2.47
C ARG A 88 -4.66 -13.02 -2.55
N ALA A 89 -4.11 -14.03 -1.87
CA ALA A 89 -4.72 -15.37 -1.78
C ALA A 89 -6.10 -15.37 -1.09
N LYS A 90 -6.39 -14.35 -0.28
CA LYS A 90 -7.69 -14.18 0.37
C LYS A 90 -8.80 -13.65 -0.57
N GLY A 91 -8.50 -13.46 -1.86
CA GLY A 91 -9.43 -12.92 -2.85
C GLY A 91 -9.29 -11.40 -3.06
N LEU A 92 -10.21 -10.84 -3.84
CA LEU A 92 -10.24 -9.43 -4.21
C LEU A 92 -10.34 -8.55 -2.96
N ASP A 93 -9.38 -7.64 -2.83
CA ASP A 93 -9.30 -6.69 -1.71
C ASP A 93 -10.02 -5.37 -2.02
N GLN A 94 -11.35 -5.45 -2.09
CA GLN A 94 -12.21 -4.31 -2.38
C GLN A 94 -12.05 -3.18 -1.35
N ALA A 95 -11.92 -3.52 -0.07
CA ALA A 95 -11.84 -2.55 1.02
C ALA A 95 -10.60 -1.63 0.92
N SER A 96 -9.43 -2.15 0.53
CA SER A 96 -8.25 -1.30 0.35
C SER A 96 -8.35 -0.39 -0.87
N TYR A 97 -9.03 -0.84 -1.93
CA TYR A 97 -9.34 0.03 -3.08
C TYR A 97 -10.26 1.18 -2.65
N GLU A 98 -11.35 0.88 -1.95
CA GLU A 98 -12.33 1.86 -1.46
C GLU A 98 -11.70 2.87 -0.49
N LEU A 99 -10.80 2.39 0.39
CA LEU A 99 -10.01 3.25 1.26
C LEU A 99 -9.12 4.21 0.47
N LEU A 100 -8.37 3.69 -0.52
CA LEU A 100 -7.49 4.52 -1.35
C LEU A 100 -8.30 5.54 -2.16
N GLU A 101 -9.46 5.15 -2.69
CA GLU A 101 -10.40 6.04 -3.39
C GLU A 101 -10.95 7.12 -2.45
N SER A 102 -11.30 6.77 -1.22
CA SER A 102 -11.76 7.72 -0.22
C SER A 102 -10.67 8.74 0.14
N LEU A 103 -9.43 8.29 0.32
CA LEU A 103 -8.28 9.16 0.56
C LEU A 103 -8.03 10.08 -0.64
N TRP A 104 -8.02 9.54 -1.86
CA TRP A 104 -7.85 10.32 -3.08
C TRP A 104 -8.85 11.46 -3.17
N ASN A 105 -10.13 11.19 -2.88
CA ASN A 105 -11.21 12.19 -2.89
C ASN A 105 -11.20 13.13 -1.67
N ALA A 106 -10.48 12.79 -0.60
CA ALA A 106 -10.34 13.59 0.62
C ALA A 106 -9.09 14.48 0.62
N GLY A 107 -8.67 14.95 -0.56
CA GLY A 107 -7.56 15.89 -0.70
C GLY A 107 -6.17 15.26 -0.80
N PHE A 108 -6.07 13.95 -1.05
CA PHE A 108 -4.80 13.27 -1.36
C PHE A 108 -4.62 12.99 -2.87
N GLY A 109 -5.42 13.65 -3.71
CA GLY A 109 -5.32 13.58 -5.17
C GLY A 109 -4.02 14.15 -5.73
N ALA A 110 -3.89 14.10 -7.05
CA ALA A 110 -2.76 14.69 -7.79
C ALA A 110 -2.69 16.23 -7.65
N ASP A 111 -3.83 16.85 -7.37
CA ASP A 111 -4.04 18.28 -7.20
C ASP A 111 -3.88 18.76 -5.75
N SER A 112 -3.40 17.91 -4.83
CA SER A 112 -3.19 18.32 -3.44
C SER A 112 -2.19 19.47 -3.33
N GLU A 113 -2.65 20.58 -2.76
CA GLU A 113 -1.91 21.84 -2.64
C GLU A 113 -0.70 21.72 -1.69
N ASP A 114 -0.85 20.92 -0.64
CA ASP A 114 0.20 20.64 0.34
C ASP A 114 1.28 19.66 -0.18
N GLY A 115 1.11 19.11 -1.38
CA GLY A 115 2.04 18.13 -1.94
C GLY A 115 1.98 16.76 -1.27
N ILE A 116 0.93 16.43 -0.51
CA ILE A 116 0.75 15.12 0.14
C ILE A 116 -0.35 14.38 -0.61
N SER A 117 0.02 13.27 -1.23
CA SER A 117 -0.86 12.50 -2.11
C SER A 117 -0.85 11.02 -1.76
N VAL A 118 -1.79 10.29 -2.35
CA VAL A 118 -1.77 8.83 -2.45
C VAL A 118 -1.70 8.44 -3.94
N PRO A 119 -1.32 7.19 -4.28
CA PRO A 119 -1.41 6.71 -5.66
C PRO A 119 -2.83 6.81 -6.22
N GLU A 120 -2.94 7.18 -7.50
CA GLU A 120 -4.24 7.27 -8.18
C GLU A 120 -4.94 5.90 -8.22
N PRO A 121 -6.13 5.74 -7.62
CA PRO A 121 -6.90 4.50 -7.72
C PRO A 121 -7.51 4.38 -9.11
N LEU A 122 -7.27 3.26 -9.79
CA LEU A 122 -7.67 3.06 -11.18
C LEU A 122 -8.89 2.14 -11.34
N GLY A 123 -9.07 1.18 -10.42
CA GLY A 123 -10.24 0.32 -10.40
C GLY A 123 -9.97 -1.06 -9.82
N VAL A 124 -11.00 -1.90 -9.89
CA VAL A 124 -10.96 -3.31 -9.51
C VAL A 124 -11.33 -4.16 -10.71
N ILE A 125 -10.67 -5.33 -10.86
CA ILE A 125 -10.98 -6.30 -11.91
C ILE A 125 -11.23 -7.65 -11.22
N PRO A 126 -12.51 -7.99 -10.95
CA PRO A 126 -12.88 -9.25 -10.28
C PRO A 126 -12.34 -10.50 -10.98
N GLU A 127 -12.29 -10.49 -12.30
CA GLU A 127 -11.78 -11.56 -13.17
C GLU A 127 -10.31 -11.86 -12.91
N LEU A 128 -9.55 -10.83 -12.54
CA LEU A 128 -8.15 -10.94 -12.15
C LEU A 128 -7.97 -11.04 -10.63
N GLN A 129 -9.04 -10.97 -9.84
CA GLN A 129 -9.03 -10.89 -8.37
C GLN A 129 -8.06 -9.81 -7.83
N MET A 130 -7.95 -8.70 -8.55
CA MET A 130 -6.96 -7.66 -8.28
C MET A 130 -7.59 -6.27 -8.29
N TRP A 131 -6.99 -5.37 -7.52
CA TRP A 131 -7.25 -3.94 -7.61
C TRP A 131 -6.01 -3.21 -8.12
N PHE A 132 -6.22 -2.05 -8.72
CA PHE A 132 -5.23 -1.35 -9.52
C PHE A 132 -5.09 0.11 -9.10
N GLN A 133 -3.85 0.58 -9.11
CA GLN A 133 -3.49 1.97 -8.88
C GLN A 133 -2.38 2.38 -9.86
N ARG A 134 -2.23 3.68 -10.09
CA ARG A 134 -1.09 4.21 -10.85
C ARG A 134 0.20 4.02 -10.05
N LYS A 135 1.29 3.69 -10.73
CA LYS A 135 2.63 3.72 -10.14
C LYS A 135 3.02 5.17 -9.89
N VAL A 136 3.45 5.47 -8.67
CA VAL A 136 4.02 6.77 -8.33
C VAL A 136 5.53 6.80 -8.61
N PRO A 137 6.07 7.92 -9.11
CA PRO A 137 7.50 8.14 -9.25
C PRO A 137 8.16 8.38 -7.89
N GLY A 138 9.50 8.40 -7.85
CA GLY A 138 10.27 8.82 -6.68
C GLY A 138 11.01 7.70 -5.95
N LEU A 139 11.59 8.06 -4.80
CA LEU A 139 12.38 7.17 -3.94
C LEU A 139 11.71 7.00 -2.57
N ALA A 140 11.90 5.84 -1.95
CA ALA A 140 11.45 5.62 -0.58
C ALA A 140 12.16 6.58 0.38
N ALA A 141 11.42 7.15 1.35
CA ALA A 141 11.97 8.13 2.28
C ALA A 141 13.13 7.56 3.12
N THR A 142 13.18 6.24 3.37
CA THR A 142 14.31 5.56 4.03
C THR A 142 15.66 5.90 3.39
N GLN A 143 15.70 6.07 2.06
CA GLN A 143 16.93 6.39 1.33
C GLN A 143 17.35 7.87 1.48
N LEU A 144 16.41 8.74 1.85
CA LEU A 144 16.58 10.18 1.84
C LEU A 144 16.69 10.78 3.25
N LEU A 145 16.16 10.11 4.27
CA LEU A 145 16.19 10.59 5.66
C LEU A 145 17.59 10.72 6.23
N ALA A 146 18.57 9.95 5.72
CA ALA A 146 19.97 10.06 6.14
C ALA A 146 20.74 11.20 5.44
N ALA A 147 20.13 11.88 4.45
CA ALA A 147 20.76 12.98 3.72
C ALA A 147 20.67 14.32 4.49
N ALA A 148 21.34 15.36 3.99
CA ALA A 148 21.38 16.68 4.62
C ALA A 148 19.99 17.29 4.87
N ASP A 149 19.05 17.07 3.95
CA ASP A 149 17.67 17.57 4.04
C ASP A 149 16.73 16.64 4.83
N GLY A 150 17.27 15.58 5.45
CA GLY A 150 16.49 14.55 6.15
C GLY A 150 15.58 15.10 7.26
N VAL A 151 16.02 16.15 7.97
CA VAL A 151 15.20 16.80 9.01
C VAL A 151 13.99 17.53 8.41
N ALA A 152 14.17 18.19 7.26
CA ALA A 152 13.06 18.85 6.56
C ALA A 152 12.07 17.81 6.02
N LEU A 153 12.57 16.70 5.47
CA LEU A 153 11.76 15.58 5.04
C LEU A 153 10.98 14.94 6.21
N ALA A 154 11.62 14.73 7.36
CA ALA A 154 10.94 14.19 8.54
C ALA A 154 9.77 15.09 9.00
N ARG A 155 9.94 16.42 8.95
CA ARG A 155 8.83 17.36 9.22
C ARG A 155 7.69 17.20 8.21
N ARG A 156 8.03 17.11 6.93
CA ARG A 156 7.04 16.87 5.85
C ARG A 156 6.29 15.55 6.01
N ILE A 157 6.97 14.51 6.50
CA ILE A 157 6.36 13.21 6.80
C ILE A 157 5.40 13.33 8.00
N ALA A 158 5.79 14.06 9.06
CA ALA A 158 4.91 14.31 10.19
C ALA A 158 3.63 15.08 9.79
N GLU A 159 3.76 16.06 8.88
CA GLU A 159 2.60 16.75 8.29
C GLU A 159 1.69 15.77 7.52
N ALA A 160 2.27 14.78 6.84
CA ALA A 160 1.51 13.77 6.09
C ALA A 160 0.74 12.83 7.01
N VAL A 161 1.35 12.37 8.10
CA VAL A 161 0.68 11.60 9.16
C VAL A 161 -0.45 12.41 9.77
N TYR A 162 -0.19 13.68 10.12
CA TYR A 162 -1.21 14.55 10.68
C TYR A 162 -2.39 14.75 9.71
N LYS A 163 -2.11 14.99 8.42
CA LYS A 163 -3.14 15.09 7.38
C LYS A 163 -4.00 13.82 7.31
N LEU A 164 -3.37 12.64 7.32
CA LEU A 164 -4.08 11.36 7.33
C LEU A 164 -5.03 11.24 8.53
N GLN A 165 -4.56 11.62 9.72
CA GLN A 165 -5.35 11.60 10.95
C GLN A 165 -6.53 12.59 10.93
N GLN A 166 -6.43 13.68 10.16
CA GLN A 166 -7.51 14.66 9.98
C GLN A 166 -8.43 14.33 8.79
N ALA A 167 -8.10 13.35 7.94
CA ALA A 167 -8.86 13.04 6.74
C ALA A 167 -10.29 12.56 7.01
N GLY A 168 -10.57 12.08 8.23
CA GLY A 168 -11.91 11.68 8.66
C GLY A 168 -12.46 10.46 7.91
N ILE A 169 -11.60 9.66 7.26
CA ILE A 169 -12.02 8.47 6.52
C ILE A 169 -12.43 7.38 7.53
N PRO A 170 -13.70 6.93 7.52
CA PRO A 170 -14.18 5.92 8.45
C PRO A 170 -13.41 4.60 8.28
N PRO A 171 -12.72 4.11 9.32
CA PRO A 171 -12.02 2.84 9.27
C PRO A 171 -12.97 1.67 9.51
N TYR A 172 -12.68 0.53 8.86
CA TYR A 172 -13.45 -0.72 9.04
C TYR A 172 -12.96 -1.57 10.21
N ARG A 173 -11.85 -1.19 10.83
CA ARG A 173 -11.18 -1.93 11.90
C ARG A 173 -10.82 -0.96 13.01
N ARG A 174 -10.70 -1.50 14.22
CA ARG A 174 -10.18 -0.79 15.38
C ARG A 174 -8.99 -1.54 15.92
N HIS A 175 -8.00 -0.79 16.39
CA HIS A 175 -6.79 -1.32 17.01
C HIS A 175 -6.54 -0.58 18.32
N THR A 176 -6.38 -1.33 19.40
CA THR A 176 -6.37 -0.80 20.75
C THR A 176 -5.05 -1.07 21.47
N MET A 177 -4.82 -0.42 22.61
CA MET A 177 -3.70 -0.75 23.51
C MET A 177 -3.71 -2.24 23.91
N ALA A 178 -4.89 -2.84 24.10
CA ALA A 178 -5.00 -4.26 24.41
C ALA A 178 -4.53 -5.14 23.25
N ASP A 179 -4.75 -4.71 22.00
CA ASP A 179 -4.24 -5.43 20.82
C ASP A 179 -2.72 -5.35 20.71
N GLU A 180 -2.11 -4.19 21.01
CA GLU A 180 -0.65 -4.05 21.09
C GLU A 180 -0.05 -4.95 22.18
N LEU A 181 -0.60 -4.91 23.39
CA LEU A 181 -0.15 -5.77 24.48
C LEU A 181 -0.30 -7.25 24.13
N ARG A 182 -1.42 -7.65 23.52
CA ARG A 182 -1.64 -9.02 23.06
C ARG A 182 -0.54 -9.46 22.07
N ILE A 183 -0.17 -8.62 21.10
CA ILE A 183 0.93 -8.91 20.16
C ILE A 183 2.25 -9.12 20.92
N LEU A 184 2.55 -8.28 21.91
CA LEU A 184 3.76 -8.45 22.72
C LEU A 184 3.74 -9.76 23.53
N HIS A 185 2.61 -10.10 24.16
CA HIS A 185 2.41 -11.36 24.89
C HIS A 185 2.51 -12.59 23.98
N GLU A 186 2.13 -12.49 22.70
CA GLU A 186 2.28 -13.58 21.73
C GLU A 186 3.72 -13.71 21.20
N CYS A 187 4.38 -12.60 20.89
CA CYS A 187 5.67 -12.60 20.21
C CYS A 187 6.89 -12.72 21.13
N LEU A 188 6.91 -12.03 22.27
CA LEU A 188 8.11 -12.00 23.12
C LEU A 188 8.48 -13.36 23.73
N PRO A 189 7.53 -14.25 24.10
CA PRO A 189 7.88 -15.61 24.54
C PRO A 189 8.58 -16.43 23.46
N LEU A 190 8.20 -16.27 22.19
CA LEU A 190 8.88 -16.93 21.07
C LEU A 190 10.32 -16.43 20.92
N VAL A 191 10.53 -15.13 21.09
CA VAL A 191 11.89 -14.55 21.09
C VAL A 191 12.71 -15.08 22.26
N ALA A 192 12.11 -15.20 23.45
CA ALA A 192 12.78 -15.76 24.63
C ALA A 192 13.20 -17.22 24.42
N GLN A 193 12.38 -18.03 23.75
CA GLN A 193 12.74 -19.40 23.37
C GLN A 193 13.94 -19.44 22.41
N MET A 194 13.98 -18.53 21.43
CA MET A 194 15.09 -18.44 20.47
C MET A 194 16.37 -17.84 21.06
N LYS A 195 16.23 -16.99 22.08
CA LYS A 195 17.32 -16.25 22.75
C LYS A 195 17.15 -16.30 24.28
N PRO A 196 17.41 -17.47 24.91
CA PRO A 196 17.19 -17.64 26.35
C PRO A 196 17.92 -16.64 27.24
N GLN A 197 19.07 -16.11 26.77
CA GLN A 197 19.83 -15.07 27.48
C GLN A 197 19.06 -13.76 27.67
N TRP A 198 17.96 -13.54 26.92
CA TRP A 198 17.12 -12.34 27.04
C TRP A 198 15.84 -12.57 27.83
N ALA A 199 15.49 -13.80 28.22
CA ALA A 199 14.20 -14.13 28.85
C ALA A 199 13.85 -13.19 30.01
N ASN A 200 14.71 -13.09 31.03
CA ASN A 200 14.51 -12.21 32.19
C ASN A 200 14.41 -10.71 31.83
N ARG A 201 15.01 -10.29 30.71
CA ARG A 201 14.88 -8.90 30.23
C ARG A 201 13.55 -8.70 29.53
N LEU A 202 13.13 -9.65 28.70
CA LEU A 202 11.85 -9.62 27.99
C LEU A 202 10.67 -9.68 28.97
N ASP A 203 10.74 -10.52 30.00
CA ASP A 203 9.70 -10.58 31.04
C ASP A 203 9.55 -9.24 31.76
N ARG A 204 10.67 -8.58 32.08
CA ARG A 204 10.66 -7.24 32.70
C ARG A 204 10.08 -6.18 31.77
N VAL A 205 10.38 -6.23 30.47
CA VAL A 205 9.81 -5.33 29.46
C VAL A 205 8.32 -5.55 29.35
N LEU A 206 7.86 -6.80 29.22
CA LEU A 206 6.45 -7.15 29.10
C LEU A 206 5.65 -6.69 30.32
N ALA A 207 6.15 -6.96 31.53
CA ALA A 207 5.51 -6.47 32.76
C ALA A 207 5.49 -4.93 32.84
N ALA A 208 6.50 -4.23 32.28
CA ALA A 208 6.48 -2.78 32.21
C ALA A 208 5.47 -2.27 31.17
N CYS A 209 5.35 -2.92 30.02
CA CYS A 209 4.33 -2.64 29.02
C CYS A 209 2.93 -2.81 29.61
N ASP A 210 2.66 -3.89 30.36
CA ASP A 210 1.36 -4.10 31.00
C ASP A 210 1.00 -2.97 31.97
N ARG A 211 1.95 -2.55 32.80
CA ARG A 211 1.75 -1.43 33.74
C ARG A 211 1.51 -0.12 33.00
N LEU A 212 2.29 0.18 31.96
CA LEU A 212 2.15 1.40 31.17
C LEU A 212 0.83 1.40 30.38
N GLY A 213 0.48 0.30 29.72
CA GLY A 213 -0.76 0.18 28.97
C GLY A 213 -2.00 0.34 29.86
N ALA A 214 -1.97 -0.21 31.08
CA ALA A 214 -3.05 -0.02 32.05
C ALA A 214 -3.16 1.40 32.61
N ALA A 215 -2.04 2.13 32.70
CA ALA A 215 -1.99 3.50 33.23
C ALA A 215 -2.17 4.59 32.16
N THR A 216 -2.05 4.24 30.87
CA THR A 216 -2.15 5.20 29.77
C THR A 216 -3.61 5.53 29.49
N PRO A 217 -4.04 6.80 29.58
CA PRO A 217 -5.41 7.18 29.25
C PRO A 217 -5.75 6.83 27.82
N ALA A 218 -7.00 6.41 27.58
CA ALA A 218 -7.47 6.12 26.23
C ALA A 218 -7.38 7.40 25.36
N PRO A 219 -6.70 7.34 24.19
CA PRO A 219 -6.57 8.49 23.31
C PRO A 219 -7.89 8.78 22.62
N GLN A 220 -8.03 10.00 22.09
CA GLN A 220 -9.03 10.26 21.06
C GLN A 220 -8.57 9.54 19.79
N CYS A 221 -9.22 8.43 19.47
CA CYS A 221 -8.84 7.62 18.33
C CYS A 221 -9.08 8.37 17.01
N LYS A 222 -8.19 8.12 16.04
CA LYS A 222 -8.24 8.69 14.68
C LYS A 222 -8.00 7.57 13.67
N GLY A 223 -8.20 7.89 12.39
CA GLY A 223 -7.72 7.04 11.30
C GLY A 223 -6.20 7.05 11.27
N ILE A 224 -5.58 5.89 11.44
CA ILE A 224 -4.12 5.71 11.45
C ILE A 224 -3.71 4.67 10.42
N HIS A 225 -2.50 4.78 9.91
CA HIS A 225 -1.86 3.83 9.02
C HIS A 225 -1.50 2.52 9.75
N ARG A 226 -1.12 2.59 11.03
CA ARG A 226 -0.74 1.50 11.96
C ARG A 226 0.59 0.81 11.69
N ASP A 227 1.05 0.80 10.44
CA ASP A 227 2.36 0.26 10.04
C ASP A 227 3.18 1.33 9.32
N PHE A 228 3.25 2.52 9.93
CA PHE A 228 3.86 3.69 9.31
C PHE A 228 5.38 3.71 9.54
N TYR A 229 6.14 3.55 8.46
CA TYR A 229 7.60 3.67 8.47
C TYR A 229 8.08 4.24 7.14
N ALA A 230 9.37 4.59 7.06
CA ALA A 230 9.89 5.40 5.96
C ALA A 230 9.83 4.76 4.55
N ASP A 231 9.62 3.44 4.41
CA ASP A 231 9.35 2.84 3.09
C ASP A 231 7.90 3.04 2.62
N GLN A 232 7.00 3.42 3.52
CA GLN A 232 5.59 3.72 3.21
C GLN A 232 5.39 5.16 2.73
N VAL A 233 6.49 5.90 2.57
CA VAL A 233 6.51 7.23 1.97
C VAL A 233 7.43 7.23 0.76
N ILE A 234 6.90 7.58 -0.40
CA ILE A 234 7.66 7.79 -1.63
C ILE A 234 7.78 9.29 -1.88
N VAL A 235 8.99 9.76 -2.13
CA VAL A 235 9.33 11.17 -2.34
C VAL A 235 9.65 11.41 -3.80
N ASP A 236 8.90 12.31 -4.44
CA ASP A 236 9.13 12.79 -5.80
C ASP A 236 9.22 14.32 -5.80
N GLY A 237 10.45 14.84 -5.79
CA GLY A 237 10.70 16.26 -5.62
C GLY A 237 10.08 16.78 -4.33
N ALA A 238 9.14 17.72 -4.45
CA ALA A 238 8.42 18.31 -3.31
C ALA A 238 7.17 17.50 -2.89
N ARG A 239 6.80 16.46 -3.63
CA ARG A 239 5.59 15.68 -3.40
C ARG A 239 5.89 14.41 -2.61
N LEU A 240 5.03 14.12 -1.63
CA LEU A 240 5.03 12.87 -0.86
C LEU A 240 3.85 12.02 -1.29
N TYR A 241 4.11 10.74 -1.49
CA TYR A 241 3.09 9.72 -1.71
C TYR A 241 3.07 8.75 -0.54
N LEU A 242 1.94 8.69 0.17
CA LEU A 242 1.69 7.69 1.20
C LEU A 242 1.19 6.39 0.53
N VAL A 243 1.76 5.26 0.92
CA VAL A 243 1.44 3.95 0.33
C VAL A 243 1.23 2.88 1.41
N ASP A 244 0.61 1.76 1.03
CA ASP A 244 0.45 0.55 1.87
C ASP A 244 -0.50 0.66 3.08
N PHE A 245 -1.71 1.13 2.85
CA PHE A 245 -2.78 1.22 3.84
C PHE A 245 -3.43 -0.12 4.24
N ASP A 246 -2.76 -1.27 4.05
CA ASP A 246 -3.31 -2.62 4.32
C ASP A 246 -3.79 -2.79 5.79
N LEU A 247 -3.20 -2.01 6.70
CA LEU A 247 -3.45 -2.04 8.14
C LEU A 247 -4.20 -0.81 8.67
N TYR A 248 -4.69 0.07 7.80
CA TYR A 248 -5.42 1.27 8.21
C TYR A 248 -6.61 0.93 9.12
N CYS A 249 -6.72 1.66 10.23
CA CYS A 249 -7.71 1.41 11.25
C CYS A 249 -8.00 2.65 12.10
N GLU A 250 -9.03 2.56 12.95
CA GLU A 250 -9.17 3.45 14.09
C GLU A 250 -8.17 3.05 15.16
N GLY A 251 -7.35 3.99 15.62
CA GLY A 251 -6.38 3.72 16.68
C GLY A 251 -5.82 4.98 17.32
N ASP A 252 -4.84 4.78 18.20
CA ASP A 252 -4.09 5.87 18.82
C ASP A 252 -3.23 6.59 17.76
N PRO A 253 -3.42 7.90 17.52
CA PRO A 253 -2.58 8.65 16.58
C PRO A 253 -1.09 8.64 16.95
N GLY A 254 -0.72 8.35 18.20
CA GLY A 254 0.68 8.21 18.63
C GLY A 254 1.36 6.90 18.19
N LEU A 255 0.64 5.97 17.54
CA LEU A 255 1.23 4.76 16.96
C LEU A 255 1.93 5.00 15.62
N ASP A 256 1.48 6.01 14.86
CA ASP A 256 2.10 6.44 13.60
C ASP A 256 3.17 7.52 13.84
#